data_AF-A0A3B9R3J2-F1
#
_entry.id   AF-A0A3B9R3J2-F1
#
_cell.length_a   1.000
_cell.length_b   1.000
_cell.length_c   1.000
_cell.angle_alpha   90.00
_cell.angle_beta   90.00
_cell.angle_gamma   90.00
#
_symmetry.space_group_name_H-M   'P 1'
#
loop_
_entity.id
_entity.type
_entity.pdbx_description
1 polymer ?
#
loop_
_entity_poly.entity_id
_entity_poly.type
_entity_poly.pdbx_seq_one_letter_code
_entity_poly.pdbx_strand_id
1 'polypeptide(L)' 'MSNISYYTVEGLKKLKAELDHLRDVERPKASQAIAEARDKGDLSENAEYDAAKEAQG' A
#
# COMPACT_ATOMS: atom_id res chain seq x y z
N MET A 1 -2.88 -16.44 -19.58
CA MET A 1 -3.58 -15.87 -20.76
C MET A 1 -3.39 -14.37 -20.71
N SER A 2 -2.92 -13.75 -21.79
CA SER A 2 -2.77 -12.30 -21.84
C SER A 2 -4.12 -11.67 -22.16
N ASN A 3 -4.78 -11.09 -21.15
CA ASN A 3 -5.99 -10.29 -21.37
C ASN A 3 -5.59 -8.93 -21.94
N ILE A 4 -6.01 -8.67 -23.17
CA ILE A 4 -5.85 -7.35 -23.79
C ILE A 4 -6.98 -6.47 -23.28
N SER A 5 -6.64 -5.36 -22.62
CA SER A 5 -7.58 -4.31 -22.23
C SER A 5 -7.28 -3.03 -23.00
N TYR A 6 -8.31 -2.43 -23.56
CA TYR A 6 -8.23 -1.18 -24.29
C TYR A 6 -8.56 -0.01 -23.37
N TYR A 7 -7.81 1.07 -23.49
CA TYR A 7 -7.97 2.27 -22.68
C TYR A 7 -7.97 3.49 -23.58
N THR A 8 -8.69 4.53 -23.17
CA THR A 8 -8.46 5.87 -23.71
C THR A 8 -7.08 6.36 -23.28
N VAL A 9 -6.49 7.29 -24.05
CA VAL A 9 -5.18 7.87 -23.71
C VAL A 9 -5.20 8.51 -22.32
N GLU A 10 -6.29 9.23 -22.00
CA GLU A 10 -6.48 9.85 -20.70
C GLU A 10 -6.62 8.83 -19.57
N GLY A 11 -7.41 7.78 -19.78
CA GLY A 11 -7.59 6.70 -18.81
C GLY A 11 -6.27 5.99 -18.51
N LEU A 12 -5.50 5.69 -19.55
CA LEU A 12 -4.18 5.08 -19.40
C LEU A 12 -3.21 6.01 -18.64
N LYS A 13 -3.23 7.32 -18.92
CA LYS A 13 -2.39 8.29 -18.21
C LYS A 13 -2.74 8.35 -16.72
N LYS A 14 -4.03 8.35 -16.37
CA LYS A 14 -4.48 8.34 -14.96
C LYS A 14 -4.04 7.07 -14.25
N LEU A 15 -4.26 5.90 -14.85
CA LEU A 15 -3.86 4.61 -14.28
C LEU A 15 -2.35 4.51 -14.06
N LYS A 16 -1.55 5.02 -15.02
CA LYS A 16 -0.08 5.06 -14.86
C LYS A 16 0.34 5.99 -13.72
N ALA A 17 -0.25 7.18 -13.63
CA ALA A 17 0.06 8.12 -12.56
C ALA A 17 -0.31 7.56 -11.18
N GLU A 18 -1.46 6.88 -11.08
CA GLU A 18 -1.90 6.20 -9.86
C GLU A 18 -0.96 5.04 -9.51
N LEU A 19 -0.58 4.23 -10.49
CA LEU A 19 0.38 3.14 -10.28
C LEU A 19 1.73 3.65 -9.78
N ASP A 20 2.25 4.72 -10.40
CA ASP A 20 3.52 5.32 -9.98
C ASP A 20 3.41 5.89 -8.56
N HIS A 21 2.31 6.56 -8.21
CA HIS A 21 2.08 7.05 -6.85
C HIS A 21 2.04 5.89 -5.82
N LEU A 22 1.27 4.84 -6.11
CA LEU A 22 1.18 3.67 -5.23
C LEU A 22 2.53 2.97 -5.07
N ARG A 23 3.31 2.85 -6.15
CA ARG A 23 4.60 2.18 -6.15
C ARG A 23 5.68 2.99 -5.44
N ASP A 24 5.75 4.29 -5.73
CA ASP A 24 6.90 5.12 -5.37
C ASP A 24 6.68 5.92 -4.07
N VAL A 25 5.42 6.10 -3.66
CA VAL A 25 5.07 6.83 -2.43
C VAL A 25 4.47 5.91 -1.38
N GLU A 26 3.34 5.27 -1.70
CA GLU A 26 2.57 4.53 -0.68
C GLU A 26 3.26 3.24 -0.25
N ARG A 27 3.85 2.49 -1.19
CA ARG A 27 4.54 1.24 -0.86
C ARG A 27 5.77 1.43 0.05
N PRO A 28 6.68 2.39 -0.21
CA PRO A 28 7.78 2.69 0.73
C PRO A 28 7.27 3.16 2.09
N LYS A 29 6.25 4.04 2.12
CA LYS A 29 5.64 4.53 3.35
C LYS A 29 5.07 3.39 4.20
N ALA A 30 4.33 2.47 3.59
CA ALA A 30 3.81 1.30 4.27
C ALA A 30 4.94 0.40 4.80
N SER A 31 6.00 0.20 4.01
CA SER A 31 7.18 -0.57 4.45
C SER A 31 7.89 0.08 5.64
N GLN A 32 7.99 1.41 5.67
CA GLN A 32 8.58 2.16 6.78
C GLN A 32 7.70 2.05 8.03
N ALA A 33 6.39 2.22 7.90
CA ALA A 33 5.46 2.06 9.03
C ALA A 33 5.56 0.64 9.63
N ILE A 34 5.69 -0.40 8.81
CA ILE A 34 5.92 -1.78 9.27
C ILE A 34 7.28 -1.91 9.97
N ALA A 35 8.33 -1.31 9.43
CA ALA A 35 9.66 -1.33 10.05
C ALA A 35 9.64 -0.62 11.42
N GLU A 36 9.04 0.56 11.51
CA GLU A 36 8.87 1.30 12.75
C GLU A 36 8.04 0.52 13.78
N ALA A 37 6.94 -0.12 13.37
CA ALA A 37 6.14 -0.96 14.25
C ALA A 37 6.94 -2.18 14.77
N ARG A 38 7.85 -2.73 13.96
CA ARG A 38 8.75 -3.82 14.36
C ARG A 38 9.85 -3.34 15.31
N ASP A 39 10.45 -2.18 15.04
CA ASP A 39 11.54 -1.59 15.83
C ASP A 39 11.05 -1.09 17.20
N LYS A 40 9.76 -0.73 17.31
CA LYS A 40 9.11 -0.43 18.59
C LYS A 40 8.98 -1.63 19.53
N GLY A 41 9.30 -2.85 19.08
CA GLY A 41 9.83 -3.92 19.93
C GLY A 41 9.09 -4.20 21.25
N ASP A 42 7.78 -4.41 21.23
CA ASP A 42 7.09 -5.57 21.81
C ASP A 42 5.62 -5.52 21.40
N LEU A 43 5.11 -6.63 20.87
CA LEU A 43 3.73 -6.79 20.38
C LEU A 43 2.73 -7.01 21.54
N SER A 44 3.14 -6.73 22.78
CA SER A 44 2.39 -7.08 23.99
C SER A 44 1.46 -5.97 24.50
N GLU A 45 1.62 -4.71 24.07
CA GLU A 45 0.79 -3.58 24.52
C GLU A 45 0.12 -2.76 23.40
N ASN A 46 0.14 -3.24 22.15
CA ASN A 46 -0.10 -2.36 21.00
C ASN A 46 -1.52 -2.49 20.41
N ALA A 47 -2.48 -1.75 20.99
CA ALA A 47 -3.85 -1.59 20.48
C ALA A 47 -3.92 -1.14 19.00
N GLU A 48 -2.84 -0.56 18.47
CA GLU A 48 -2.73 -0.13 17.06
C GLU A 48 -2.54 -1.30 16.08
N TYR A 49 -1.98 -2.44 16.52
CA TYR A 49 -1.83 -3.64 15.69
C TYR A 49 -3.20 -4.30 15.41
N ASP A 50 -4.06 -4.36 16.43
CA ASP A 50 -5.41 -4.92 16.28
C ASP A 50 -6.28 -4.03 15.38
N ALA A 51 -6.18 -2.71 15.51
CA ALA A 51 -6.90 -1.77 14.64
C ALA A 51 -6.43 -1.85 13.17
N ALA A 52 -5.12 -2.00 12.94
CA ALA A 52 -4.58 -2.16 11.59
C ALA A 52 -4.99 -3.50 10.95
N LYS A 53 -5.15 -4.55 11.76
CA LYS A 53 -5.59 -5.87 11.32
C LYS A 53 -7.09 -5.91 11.00
N GLU A 54 -7.94 -5.23 11.77
CA GLU A 54 -9.37 -5.05 11.44
C GLU A 54 -9.57 -4.24 10.16
N ALA A 55 -8.74 -3.22 9.91
CA ALA A 55 -8.82 -2.42 8.67
C ALA A 55 -8.38 -3.18 7.41
N GLN A 56 -7.67 -4.30 7.57
CA GLN A 56 -7.21 -5.15 6.47
C GLN A 56 -8.18 -6.31 6.15
N GLY A 57 -9.17 -6.56 7.02
CA GLY A 57 -10.20 -7.60 6.86
C GLY A 57 -11.34 -7.21 5.94
#